data_AF-A0A259SRD4-F1
#
_entry.id   AF-A0A259SRD4-F1
#
_cell.length_a   1.000
_cell.length_b   1.000
_cell.length_c   1.000
_cell.angle_alpha   90.00
_cell.angle_beta   90.00
_cell.angle_gamma   90.00
#
_symmetry.space_group_name_H-M   'P 1'
#
loop_
_entity.id
_entity.type
_entity.pdbx_description
1 polymer ?
#
loop_
_entity_poly.entity_id
_entity_poly.type
_entity_poly.pdbx_seq_one_letter_code
_entity_poly.pdbx_strand_id
1 'polypeptide(L)'
;MVSPSLPVRGGNSATATVSVVEYHGREFAVGVTTPGGQLLHVRSDHAPAVGSTVELTADPSRVLVYPLALEPTAGLSDEENELLEVRR
;
A
#
# COMPACT_ATOMS: atom_id res chain seq x y z
N MET A 1 2.00 2.70 9.29
CA MET A 1 3.29 2.93 10.00
C MET A 1 3.54 1.71 10.86
N VAL A 2 4.77 1.21 10.91
CA VAL A 2 5.20 0.24 11.94
C VAL A 2 5.70 1.10 13.10
N SER A 3 4.98 1.11 14.22
CA SER A 3 5.38 1.88 15.41
C SER A 3 5.11 1.04 16.66
N PRO A 4 6.09 0.85 17.56
CA PRO A 4 5.92 0.04 18.77
C PRO A 4 5.01 0.69 19.83
N SER A 5 4.63 1.95 19.65
CA SER A 5 4.09 2.81 20.72
C SER A 5 2.66 3.33 20.48
N LEU A 6 2.02 3.00 19.36
CA LEU A 6 0.64 3.44 19.08
C LEU A 6 -0.29 2.23 18.98
N PRO A 7 -1.29 2.09 19.89
CA PRO A 7 -2.25 1.01 19.82
C PRO A 7 -3.12 1.12 18.56
N VAL A 8 -3.45 -0.03 17.99
CA VAL A 8 -4.39 -0.19 16.88
C VAL A 8 -5.70 0.51 17.20
N ARG A 9 -6.19 1.37 16.31
CA ARG A 9 -7.48 2.04 16.46
C ARG A 9 -8.51 1.41 15.52
N GLY A 10 -9.52 0.73 16.10
CA GLY A 10 -10.75 0.37 15.38
C GLY A 10 -10.78 -0.99 14.68
N GLY A 11 -9.98 -1.98 15.11
CA GLY A 11 -10.05 -3.35 14.58
C GLY A 11 -9.48 -3.54 13.17
N ASN A 12 -8.72 -2.56 12.69
CA ASN A 12 -8.05 -2.53 11.37
C ASN A 12 -6.60 -3.03 11.46
N SER A 13 -6.34 -4.10 12.20
CA SER A 13 -5.00 -4.69 12.28
C SER A 13 -4.81 -5.83 11.28
N ALA A 14 -3.59 -5.93 10.76
CA ALA A 14 -3.15 -7.05 9.94
C ALA A 14 -1.74 -7.47 10.36
N THR A 15 -1.47 -8.76 10.39
CA THR A 15 -0.10 -9.27 10.58
C THR A 15 0.61 -9.42 9.24
N ALA A 16 1.93 -9.24 9.24
CA ALA A 16 2.77 -9.50 8.08
C ALA A 16 4.20 -9.87 8.51
N THR A 17 4.93 -10.53 7.62
CA THR A 17 6.34 -10.89 7.82
C THR A 17 7.22 -9.91 7.07
N VAL A 18 8.22 -9.35 7.75
CA VAL A 18 9.18 -8.43 7.15
C VAL A 18 10.04 -9.17 6.13
N SER A 19 10.00 -8.72 4.88
CA SER A 19 10.73 -9.33 3.77
C SER A 19 12.00 -8.53 3.42
N VAL A 20 11.93 -7.20 3.47
CA VAL A 20 13.07 -6.31 3.16
C VAL A 20 12.99 -5.05 4.00
N VAL A 21 14.16 -4.50 4.35
CA VAL A 21 14.31 -3.22 5.04
C VAL A 21 15.41 -2.42 4.36
N GLU A 22 15.05 -1.24 3.86
CA GLU A 22 15.97 -0.33 3.19
C GLU A 22 16.06 0.98 3.96
N TYR A 23 17.27 1.49 4.17
CA TYR A 23 17.47 2.79 4.80
C TYR A 23 17.41 3.91 3.76
N HIS A 24 16.50 4.86 3.94
CA HIS A 24 16.26 6.01 3.08
C HIS A 24 16.59 7.33 3.80
N GLY A 25 17.79 7.40 4.38
CA GLY A 25 18.40 8.62 4.93
C GLY A 25 17.88 9.10 6.28
N ARG A 26 16.58 9.00 6.57
CA ARG A 26 15.97 9.32 7.89
C ARG A 26 14.85 8.37 8.31
N GLU A 27 14.54 7.42 7.46
CA GLU A 27 13.43 6.50 7.58
C GLU A 27 13.76 5.21 6.85
N PHE A 28 12.96 4.18 7.09
CA PHE A 28 13.09 2.88 6.50
C PHE A 28 11.91 2.61 5.57
N ALA A 29 12.21 2.22 4.33
CA ALA A 29 11.25 1.57 3.46
C ALA A 29 11.25 0.07 3.79
N VAL A 30 10.10 -0.42 4.24
CA VAL A 30 9.93 -1.79 4.72
C VAL A 30 8.96 -2.51 3.79
N GLY A 31 9.42 -3.57 3.16
CA GLY A 31 8.56 -4.51 2.45
C GLY A 31 8.11 -5.60 3.42
N VAL A 32 6.80 -5.80 3.53
CA VAL A 32 6.19 -6.85 4.37
C VAL A 32 5.24 -7.70 3.55
N THR A 33 5.24 -9.00 3.79
CA THR A 33 4.36 -9.96 3.11
C THR A 33 3.28 -10.41 4.08
N THR A 34 2.02 -10.20 3.72
CA THR A 34 0.86 -10.69 4.48
C THR A 34 0.73 -12.22 4.38
N PRO A 35 -0.02 -12.89 5.28
CA PRO A 35 -0.28 -14.33 5.16
C PRO A 35 -0.91 -14.76 3.83
N GLY A 36 -1.64 -13.86 3.16
CA GLY A 36 -2.21 -14.08 1.83
C GLY A 36 -1.23 -13.90 0.66
N GLY A 37 0.05 -13.63 0.94
CA GLY A 37 1.09 -13.43 -0.08
C GLY A 37 1.14 -12.02 -0.67
N GLN A 38 0.30 -11.09 -0.22
CA GLN A 38 0.32 -9.70 -0.69
C GLN A 38 1.50 -8.95 -0.07
N LEU A 39 2.33 -8.33 -0.92
CA LEU A 39 3.40 -7.41 -0.52
C LEU A 39 2.81 -6.03 -0.23
N LEU A 40 3.16 -5.47 0.93
CA LEU A 40 2.84 -4.10 1.33
C LEU A 40 4.13 -3.31 1.52
N HIS A 41 4.14 -2.06 1.06
CA HIS A 41 5.21 -1.11 1.33
C HIS A 41 4.84 -0.23 2.52
N VAL A 42 5.68 -0.23 3.54
CA VAL A 42 5.46 0.50 4.78
C VAL A 42 6.65 1.41 5.04
N ARG A 43 6.37 2.67 5.38
CA ARG A 43 7.37 3.59 5.91
C ARG A 43 7.42 3.47 7.44
N SER A 44 8.63 3.43 7.96
CA SER A 44 8.91 3.28 9.39
C SER A 44 10.06 4.20 9.79
N ASP A 45 10.02 4.77 10.99
CA ASP A 45 11.13 5.49 11.62
C ASP A 45 12.12 4.54 12.33
N HIS A 46 11.77 3.26 12.44
CA HIS A 46 12.60 2.20 13.01
C HIS A 46 12.82 1.06 12.01
N ALA A 47 13.95 0.35 12.13
CA ALA A 47 14.24 -0.84 11.33
C ALA A 47 13.75 -2.11 12.05
N PRO A 48 12.62 -2.72 11.63
CA PRO A 48 12.25 -4.04 12.14
C PRO A 48 13.20 -5.11 11.60
N ALA A 49 13.29 -6.26 12.26
CA ALA A 49 14.14 -7.36 11.79
C ALA A 49 13.52 -8.07 10.59
N VAL A 50 14.31 -8.37 9.56
CA VAL A 50 13.88 -9.23 8.44
C VAL A 50 13.51 -10.62 8.99
N GLY A 51 12.40 -11.18 8.50
CA GLY A 51 11.83 -12.44 8.96
C GLY A 51 10.95 -12.32 10.20
N SER A 52 10.92 -11.17 10.88
CA SER A 52 10.04 -10.95 12.03
C SER A 52 8.59 -10.71 11.60
N THR A 53 7.65 -11.08 12.48
CA THR A 53 6.24 -10.72 12.34
C THR A 53 6.01 -9.33 12.93
N VAL A 54 5.29 -8.50 12.19
CA VAL A 54 4.86 -7.17 12.62
C VAL A 54 3.34 -7.06 12.55
N GLU A 55 2.79 -6.21 13.42
CA GLU A 55 1.40 -5.78 13.34
C GLU A 55 1.32 -4.45 12.60
N LEU A 56 0.38 -4.36 11.66
CA LEU A 56 0.13 -3.21 10.82
C LEU A 56 -1.26 -2.66 11.13
N THR A 57 -1.39 -1.34 11.11
CA THR A 57 -2.69 -0.65 11.14
C THR A 57 -2.72 0.45 10.08
N ALA A 58 -3.90 0.71 9.52
CA ALA A 58 -4.13 1.74 8.52
C ALA A 58 -5.20 2.73 9.01
N ASP A 59 -4.83 4.00 9.16
CA ASP A 59 -5.77 5.07 9.52
C ASP A 59 -6.97 5.08 8.55
N PRO A 60 -8.22 4.83 9.00
CA PRO A 60 -9.38 4.78 8.12
C PRO A 60 -9.58 6.06 7.30
N SER A 61 -9.15 7.22 7.81
CA SER A 61 -9.23 8.50 7.10
C SER A 61 -8.28 8.59 5.90
N ARG A 62 -7.33 7.66 5.78
CA ARG A 62 -6.32 7.58 4.71
C ARG A 62 -6.51 6.37 3.80
N VAL A 63 -7.49 5.51 4.09
CA VAL A 63 -7.78 4.33 3.26
C VAL A 63 -8.65 4.76 2.08
N LEU A 64 -8.20 4.42 0.88
CA LEU A 64 -8.95 4.62 -0.36
C LEU A 64 -9.59 3.29 -0.77
N VAL A 65 -10.87 3.33 -1.10
CA VAL A 65 -11.63 2.17 -1.59
C VAL A 65 -11.94 2.40 -3.05
N TYR A 66 -11.53 1.45 -3.89
CA TYR A 66 -11.75 1.47 -5.33
C TYR A 66 -12.75 0.36 -5.71
N PRO A 67 -13.56 0.58 -6.74
CA PRO A 67 -14.40 -0.49 -7.29
C PRO A 67 -13.52 -1.61 -7.88
N LEU A 68 -14.01 -2.84 -7.82
CA LEU A 68 -13.29 -4.03 -8.31
C LEU A 68 -13.04 -3.98 -9.83
N ALA A 69 -13.95 -3.33 -10.56
CA ALA A 69 -13.83 -3.07 -11.98
C ALA A 69 -14.14 -1.60 -12.24
N LEU A 70 -13.41 -1.02 -13.19
CA LEU A 70 -13.82 0.25 -13.78
C LEU A 70 -14.99 -0.06 -14.70
N GLU A 71 -16.19 0.40 -14.35
CA GLU A 71 -17.27 0.45 -15.32
C GLU A 71 -16.78 1.31 -16.50
N PRO A 72 -16.88 0.83 -17.75
CA PRO A 72 -16.48 1.63 -18.90
C PRO A 72 -17.30 2.91 -18.87
N THR A 73 -16.64 4.03 -18.63
CA THR A 73 -17.28 5.33 -18.71
C THR A 73 -17.81 5.46 -20.13
N ALA A 74 -19.12 5.60 -20.31
CA ALA A 74 -19.71 5.89 -21.62
C ALA A 74 -19.24 7.28 -22.06
N GLY A 75 -18.08 7.33 -22.70
CA GLY A 75 -17.38 8.57 -23.00
C GLY A 75 -16.08 8.28 -23.71
N LEU A 76 -16.20 8.07 -25.02
CA LEU A 76 -15.15 7.78 -26.00
C LEU A 76 -14.63 6.34 -25.95
N SER A 77 -14.95 5.60 -27.02
CA SER A 77 -14.30 4.34 -27.37
C SER A 77 -12.79 4.53 -27.47
N ASP A 78 -12.00 3.47 -27.26
CA ASP A 78 -10.53 3.52 -27.38
C ASP A 78 -10.08 4.14 -28.73
N GLU A 79 -10.86 3.90 -29.78
CA GLU A 79 -10.69 4.45 -31.12
C GLU A 79 -10.80 5.99 -31.16
N GLU A 80 -11.71 6.58 -30.37
CA GLU A 80 -11.89 8.03 -30.27
C GLU A 80 -10.74 8.70 -29.49
N ASN A 81 -10.14 8.02 -28.52
CA ASN A 81 -8.97 8.52 -27.79
C ASN A 81 -7.71 8.54 -28.68
N GLU A 82 -7.49 7.49 -29.46
CA GLU A 82 -6.34 7.38 -30.37
C GLU A 82 -6.36 8.47 -31.46
N LEU A 83 -7.55 8.77 -32.00
CA LEU A 83 -7.78 9.85 -32.96
C LEU A 83 -7.51 11.27 -32.41
N LEU A 84 -7.60 11.47 -31.08
CA LEU A 84 -7.30 12.74 -30.43
C LEU A 84 -5.79 12.92 -30.18
N GLU A 85 -5.06 11.84 -29.90
CA GLU A 85 -3.61 11.90 -29.68
C GLU A 85 -2.83 12.22 -30.96
N VAL A 86 -3.27 11.72 -32.11
CA VAL A 86 -2.64 12.00 -33.42
C VAL A 86 -2.85 13.44 -33.89
N ARG A 87 -3.88 14.13 -33.38
CA ARG A 87 -4.22 15.50 -33.79
C ARG A 87 -3.52 16.60 -32.96
N ARG A 88 -2.60 16.23 -32.07
CA ARG A 88 -1.80 17.14 -31.25
C ARG A 88 -0.37 17.29 -31.79
#